data_AF-A0A2E6RDL5-F1
#
_entry.id   AF-A0A2E6RDL5-F1
#
_cell.length_a   1.000
_cell.length_b   1.000
_cell.length_c   1.000
_cell.angle_alpha   90.00
_cell.angle_beta   90.00
_cell.angle_gamma   90.00
#
_symmetry.space_group_name_H-M   'P 1'
#
loop_
_entity.id
_entity.type
_entity.pdbx_description
1 polymer ?
#
loop_
_entity_poly.entity_id
_entity_poly.type
_entity_poly.pdbx_seq_one_letter_code
_entity_poly.pdbx_strand_id
1 'polypeptide(L)'
;MITTTPTWELILNCAQALTAEGNVPFTRKQLIECVRLKDSGRLPGTINPIIQGMTVNLKGGPAGRGRGALRSVGRGQFVLTTSGEVSLDASVKKLDSAPTLQTSHSPDMKSGPSRTIAGIDYEKICELEPEREPDGAIRLFKPQSRYANEGGLGLNQYGAGPFCRFKIPANLPLAGVYAITRDEALLYIGECENLSRRFNYGYGLISPRNCFRGGQETNCRINALVMKEMEAGRALHLYFHRCDNYKQLETQLRRDLKPQ
;
A
#
# COMPACT_ATOMS: atom_id res chain seq x y z
N MET A 1 8.30 27.22 -25.32
CA MET A 1 8.34 25.83 -24.82
C MET A 1 8.44 25.88 -23.31
N ILE A 2 7.41 25.45 -22.58
CA ILE A 2 7.45 25.42 -21.10
C ILE A 2 8.20 24.14 -20.71
N THR A 3 9.46 24.26 -20.29
CA THR A 3 10.22 23.13 -19.77
C THR A 3 9.76 22.85 -18.34
N THR A 4 8.92 21.84 -18.15
CA THR A 4 8.53 21.39 -16.81
C THR A 4 9.70 20.70 -16.13
N THR A 5 10.11 21.18 -14.94
CA THR A 5 11.16 20.53 -14.14
C THR A 5 10.77 19.07 -13.87
N PRO A 6 11.65 18.09 -14.12
CA PRO A 6 11.35 16.69 -13.86
C PRO A 6 11.23 16.40 -12.35
N THR A 7 10.41 15.41 -11.97
CA THR A 7 10.10 15.14 -10.54
C THR A 7 11.35 14.80 -9.72
N TRP A 8 12.32 14.08 -10.31
CA TRP A 8 13.56 13.69 -9.62
C TRP A 8 14.39 14.92 -9.23
N GLU A 9 14.39 15.97 -10.06
CA GLU A 9 15.13 17.20 -9.83
C GLU A 9 14.46 18.02 -8.73
N LEU A 10 13.13 18.08 -8.71
CA LEU A 10 12.38 18.68 -7.59
C LEU A 10 12.63 17.95 -6.26
N ILE A 11 12.66 16.61 -6.29
CA ILE A 11 12.98 15.79 -5.11
C ILE A 11 14.40 16.10 -4.62
N LEU A 12 15.38 16.19 -5.51
CA LEU A 12 16.76 16.51 -5.16
C LEU A 12 16.87 17.91 -4.54
N ASN A 13 16.26 18.92 -5.17
CA ASN A 13 16.25 20.30 -4.68
C ASN A 13 15.58 20.40 -3.29
N CYS A 14 14.51 19.63 -3.07
CA CYS A 14 13.86 19.57 -1.76
C CYS A 14 14.70 18.86 -0.70
N ALA A 15 15.38 17.78 -1.04
CA ALA A 15 16.30 17.10 -0.14
C ALA A 15 17.49 18.02 0.27
N GLN A 16 18.00 18.82 -0.67
CA GLN A 16 19.04 19.82 -0.41
C GLN A 16 18.55 20.94 0.51
N ALA A 17 17.34 21.49 0.25
CA ALA A 17 16.75 22.52 1.11
C ALA A 17 16.53 22.03 2.55
N LEU A 18 15.91 20.85 2.72
CA LEU A 18 15.71 20.24 4.04
C LEU A 18 17.04 20.00 4.77
N THR A 19 18.08 19.62 4.03
CA THR A 19 19.43 19.44 4.59
C THR A 19 20.03 20.77 5.06
N ALA A 20 19.93 21.83 4.24
CA ALA A 20 20.43 23.17 4.58
C ALA A 20 19.69 23.80 5.77
N GLU A 21 18.41 23.49 5.94
CA GLU A 21 17.58 23.90 7.08
C GLU A 21 17.87 23.10 8.37
N GLY A 22 18.80 22.14 8.32
CA GLY A 22 19.12 21.28 9.47
C GLY A 22 18.12 20.16 9.74
N ASN A 23 17.14 19.95 8.85
CA ASN A 23 16.14 18.88 8.95
C ASN A 23 16.73 17.52 8.51
N VAL A 24 17.79 17.04 9.18
CA VAL A 24 18.49 15.79 8.86
C VAL A 24 18.45 14.83 10.06
N PRO A 25 17.95 13.59 9.90
CA PRO A 25 17.36 13.03 8.69
C PRO A 25 15.93 13.57 8.45
N PHE A 26 15.55 13.75 7.19
CA PHE A 26 14.20 14.18 6.82
C PHE A 26 13.28 12.98 6.52
N THR A 27 12.00 13.14 6.78
CA THR A 27 10.98 12.12 6.52
C THR A 27 10.52 12.14 5.06
N ARG A 28 9.98 10.99 4.61
CA ARG A 28 9.27 10.93 3.32
C ARG A 28 8.16 11.98 3.19
N LYS A 29 7.44 12.26 4.28
CA LYS A 29 6.36 13.25 4.33
C LYS A 29 6.89 14.66 4.04
N GLN A 30 7.94 15.09 4.76
CA GLN A 30 8.58 16.39 4.56
C GLN A 30 9.08 16.56 3.11
N LEU A 31 9.65 15.51 2.53
CA LEU A 31 10.12 15.53 1.16
C LEU A 31 8.97 15.69 0.13
N ILE A 32 7.86 14.96 0.32
CA ILE A 32 6.67 15.09 -0.53
C ILE A 32 6.01 16.46 -0.37
N GLU A 33 5.90 16.96 0.86
CA GLU A 33 5.34 18.29 1.14
C GLU A 33 6.15 19.38 0.46
N CYS A 34 7.49 19.33 0.56
CA CYS A 34 8.35 20.29 -0.15
C CYS A 34 8.15 20.22 -1.68
N VAL A 35 8.07 19.03 -2.27
CA VAL A 35 7.85 18.89 -3.72
C VAL A 35 6.50 19.48 -4.12
N ARG A 36 5.45 19.26 -3.32
CA ARG A 36 4.11 19.80 -3.57
C ARG A 36 4.01 21.31 -3.36
N LEU A 37 4.83 21.89 -2.48
CA LEU A 37 4.94 23.35 -2.34
C LEU A 37 5.54 23.98 -3.60
N LYS A 38 6.49 23.30 -4.26
CA LYS A 38 7.12 23.78 -5.49
C LYS A 38 6.28 23.47 -6.75
N ASP A 39 5.51 22.40 -6.73
CA ASP A 39 4.62 22.00 -7.82
C ASP A 39 3.39 21.26 -7.27
N SER A 40 2.30 22.01 -7.08
CA SER A 40 1.06 21.52 -6.46
C SER A 40 0.33 20.48 -7.32
N GLY A 41 0.64 20.39 -8.62
CA GLY A 41 0.10 19.39 -9.55
C GLY A 41 0.71 17.99 -9.39
N ARG A 42 1.79 17.85 -8.60
CA ARG A 42 2.43 16.54 -8.39
C ARG A 42 1.79 15.77 -7.25
N LEU A 43 1.08 14.72 -7.63
CA LEU A 43 0.44 13.81 -6.68
C LEU A 43 1.49 12.93 -5.96
N PRO A 44 1.28 12.59 -4.67
CA PRO A 44 2.18 11.69 -3.93
C PRO A 44 2.46 10.35 -4.62
N GLY A 45 1.48 9.83 -5.38
CA GLY A 45 1.60 8.59 -6.14
C GLY A 45 2.66 8.62 -7.25
N THR A 46 3.03 9.80 -7.76
CA THR A 46 4.10 9.95 -8.76
C THR A 46 5.46 10.24 -8.13
N ILE A 47 5.47 10.86 -6.94
CA ILE A 47 6.68 11.23 -6.19
C ILE A 47 7.30 10.00 -5.50
N ASN A 48 6.46 9.16 -4.89
CA ASN A 48 6.89 8.02 -4.08
C ASN A 48 7.79 7.00 -4.83
N PRO A 49 7.43 6.54 -6.04
CA PRO A 49 8.29 5.63 -6.79
C PRO A 49 9.65 6.25 -7.13
N ILE A 50 9.69 7.56 -7.38
CA ILE A 50 10.91 8.27 -7.76
C ILE A 50 11.82 8.45 -6.55
N ILE A 51 11.29 8.81 -5.37
CA ILE A 51 12.07 8.80 -4.11
C ILE A 51 12.71 7.41 -3.90
N GLN A 52 11.96 6.34 -4.14
CA GLN A 52 12.46 4.97 -4.02
C GLN A 52 13.58 4.69 -5.03
N GLY A 53 13.40 5.05 -6.31
CA GLY A 53 14.42 4.90 -7.35
C GLY A 53 15.69 5.75 -7.13
N MET A 54 15.56 6.89 -6.44
CA MET A 54 16.67 7.76 -6.05
C MET A 54 17.44 7.25 -4.82
N THR A 55 16.90 6.28 -4.07
CA THR A 55 17.47 5.84 -2.80
C THR A 55 18.41 4.63 -2.97
N VAL A 56 19.69 4.79 -2.61
CA VAL A 56 20.77 3.80 -2.87
C VAL A 56 20.54 2.43 -2.23
N ASN A 57 19.94 2.39 -1.04
CA ASN A 57 19.75 1.17 -0.25
C ASN A 57 18.29 0.67 -0.23
N LEU A 58 17.45 1.18 -1.13
CA LEU A 58 16.10 0.63 -1.37
C LEU A 58 16.07 -0.08 -2.73
N LYS A 59 15.33 -1.20 -2.79
CA LYS A 59 15.09 -1.94 -4.04
C LYS A 59 13.77 -1.47 -4.67
N GLY A 60 13.70 -1.38 -5.99
CA GLY A 60 12.51 -0.97 -6.75
C GLY A 60 12.47 0.53 -7.08
N GLY A 61 11.46 0.96 -7.83
CA GLY A 61 11.36 2.32 -8.40
C GLY A 61 12.00 2.42 -9.80
N PRO A 62 11.63 3.44 -10.61
CA PRO A 62 12.19 3.62 -11.93
C PRO A 62 13.70 3.92 -11.84
N ALA A 63 14.50 3.21 -12.65
CA ALA A 63 15.90 3.56 -12.87
C ALA A 63 15.96 4.84 -13.71
N GLY A 64 16.78 5.81 -13.30
CA GLY A 64 16.87 7.10 -14.00
C GLY A 64 17.82 8.09 -13.34
N ARG A 65 17.80 9.33 -13.86
CA ARG A 65 18.58 10.45 -13.32
C ARG A 65 18.22 10.69 -11.85
N GLY A 66 19.24 10.89 -11.01
CA GLY A 66 19.09 11.07 -9.55
C GLY A 66 19.21 9.78 -8.71
N ARG A 67 19.46 8.62 -9.33
CA ARG A 67 19.76 7.38 -8.59
C ARG A 67 21.00 7.59 -7.71
N GLY A 68 20.88 7.19 -6.45
CA GLY A 68 21.97 7.26 -5.49
C GLY A 68 22.02 8.54 -4.67
N ALA A 69 21.22 9.57 -5.00
CA ALA A 69 21.22 10.84 -4.28
C ALA A 69 20.69 10.76 -2.84
N LEU A 70 19.86 9.75 -2.54
CA LEU A 70 19.28 9.54 -1.22
C LEU A 70 19.79 8.24 -0.60
N ARG A 71 19.90 8.23 0.74
CA ARG A 71 20.06 7.01 1.53
C ARG A 71 18.95 6.96 2.58
N SER A 72 18.27 5.83 2.69
CA SER A 72 17.32 5.61 3.78
C SER A 72 18.08 5.23 5.06
N VAL A 73 17.72 5.85 6.18
CA VAL A 73 18.28 5.56 7.51
C VAL A 73 17.31 4.76 8.40
N GLY A 74 16.23 4.21 7.81
CA GLY A 74 15.20 3.46 8.52
C GLY A 74 13.96 4.30 8.85
N ARG A 75 12.85 3.62 9.22
CA ARG A 75 11.57 4.24 9.65
C ARG A 75 10.99 5.31 8.69
N GLY A 76 11.31 5.24 7.39
CA GLY A 76 10.85 6.22 6.40
C GLY A 76 11.58 7.56 6.43
N GLN A 77 12.80 7.58 6.99
CA GLN A 77 13.71 8.72 7.02
C GLN A 77 14.84 8.57 6.00
N PHE A 78 15.35 9.71 5.54
CA PHE A 78 16.32 9.84 4.46
C PHE A 78 17.38 10.89 4.78
N VAL A 79 18.55 10.71 4.16
CA VAL A 79 19.65 11.69 4.13
C VAL A 79 20.17 11.81 2.70
N LEU A 80 20.77 12.94 2.36
CA LEU A 80 21.57 13.07 1.14
C LEU A 80 22.87 12.26 1.29
N THR A 81 23.32 11.65 0.19
CA THR A 81 24.62 10.96 0.14
C THR A 81 25.76 11.96 -0.10
N THR A 82 26.85 11.82 0.65
CA THR A 82 27.98 12.77 0.67
C THR A 82 29.02 12.59 -0.45
N SER A 83 28.72 11.92 -1.55
CA SER A 83 29.72 11.68 -2.61
C SER A 83 29.10 11.85 -3.99
N GLY A 84 29.78 12.68 -4.81
CA GLY A 84 29.35 13.17 -6.10
C GLY A 84 29.39 12.14 -7.24
N GLU A 85 29.01 12.65 -8.42
CA GLU A 85 28.74 11.97 -9.70
C GLU A 85 27.29 11.48 -9.89
N VAL A 86 26.42 12.44 -10.19
CA VAL A 86 25.23 12.17 -11.02
C VAL A 86 25.76 11.74 -12.38
N SER A 87 25.74 10.43 -12.66
CA SER A 87 26.12 9.88 -13.96
C SER A 87 25.21 10.47 -15.05
N LEU A 88 25.79 11.38 -15.83
CA LEU A 88 25.26 11.90 -17.08
C LEU A 88 25.82 11.02 -18.18
N ASP A 89 25.14 9.93 -18.54
CA ASP A 89 25.31 9.43 -19.90
C ASP A 89 24.10 8.70 -20.46
N ALA A 90 23.88 9.00 -21.73
CA ALA A 90 22.78 8.55 -22.55
C ALA A 90 23.11 7.21 -23.21
N SER A 91 22.08 6.39 -23.41
CA SER A 91 22.09 5.43 -24.51
C SER A 91 20.66 5.27 -25.01
N VAL A 92 20.40 6.03 -26.08
CA VAL A 92 19.31 5.82 -27.02
C VAL A 92 19.57 4.47 -27.71
N LYS A 93 18.67 3.51 -27.53
CA LYS A 93 18.44 2.49 -28.55
C LYS A 93 17.00 2.58 -29.00
N LYS A 94 16.89 3.00 -30.26
CA LYS A 94 15.72 3.05 -31.11
C LYS A 94 15.23 1.60 -31.30
N LEU A 95 13.96 1.34 -31.01
CA LEU A 95 13.21 0.30 -31.71
C LEU A 95 11.82 0.84 -32.04
N ASP A 96 11.44 0.56 -33.27
CA ASP A 96 10.40 1.19 -34.07
C ASP A 96 8.96 0.92 -33.61
N SER A 97 8.08 1.74 -34.18
CA SER A 97 6.67 1.43 -34.45
C SER A 97 5.72 1.43 -33.26
N ALA A 98 5.01 2.55 -33.14
CA ALA A 98 3.71 2.57 -32.48
C ALA A 98 2.72 1.61 -33.16
N PRO A 99 2.01 0.76 -32.41
CA PRO A 99 0.65 0.41 -32.73
C PRO A 99 -0.29 1.31 -31.92
N THR A 100 -1.06 2.12 -32.64
CA THR A 100 -2.29 2.71 -32.16
C THR A 100 -3.20 1.60 -31.62
N LEU A 101 -3.45 1.61 -30.31
CA LEU A 101 -4.53 0.84 -29.67
C LEU A 101 -5.32 1.86 -28.85
N GLN A 102 -6.34 2.47 -29.45
CA GLN A 102 -7.72 2.01 -29.33
C GLN A 102 -8.11 1.80 -27.86
N THR A 103 -8.88 2.77 -27.37
CA THR A 103 -9.88 2.59 -26.32
C THR A 103 -10.56 1.23 -26.48
N SER A 104 -10.27 0.27 -25.59
CA SER A 104 -11.08 -0.93 -25.48
C SER A 104 -10.96 -1.55 -24.10
N HIS A 105 -12.12 -1.51 -23.43
CA HIS A 105 -12.67 -2.49 -22.50
C HIS A 105 -11.76 -3.02 -21.38
N SER A 106 -12.00 -2.42 -20.21
CA SER A 106 -11.94 -3.08 -18.90
C SER A 106 -12.41 -4.54 -18.99
N PRO A 107 -11.68 -5.51 -18.43
CA PRO A 107 -12.20 -6.86 -18.32
C PRO A 107 -13.40 -6.84 -17.36
N ASP A 108 -14.52 -7.42 -17.81
CA ASP A 108 -15.76 -7.60 -17.06
C ASP A 108 -15.49 -8.19 -15.67
N MET A 109 -15.41 -7.30 -14.68
CA MET A 109 -15.72 -7.64 -13.30
C MET A 109 -17.24 -7.75 -13.28
N LYS A 110 -17.79 -8.93 -13.04
CA LYS A 110 -19.22 -9.02 -12.68
C LYS A 110 -19.40 -8.21 -11.39
N SER A 111 -19.83 -6.97 -11.52
CA SER A 111 -20.10 -6.09 -10.39
C SER A 111 -21.25 -6.71 -9.59
N GLY A 112 -20.95 -7.14 -8.37
CA GLY A 112 -22.01 -7.50 -7.44
C GLY A 112 -22.80 -6.26 -7.03
N PRO A 113 -23.98 -6.42 -6.41
CA PRO A 113 -24.82 -5.28 -6.04
C PRO A 113 -24.05 -4.33 -5.11
N SER A 114 -24.08 -3.05 -5.45
CA SER A 114 -23.58 -1.95 -4.62
C SER A 114 -24.31 -1.91 -3.27
N ARG A 115 -23.67 -1.31 -2.28
CA ARG A 115 -24.22 -1.23 -0.92
C ARG A 115 -24.01 0.16 -0.34
N THR A 116 -25.05 0.73 0.28
CA THR A 116 -24.96 2.00 1.01
C THR A 116 -24.65 1.74 2.48
N ILE A 117 -23.57 2.33 2.98
CA ILE A 117 -23.15 2.26 4.39
C ILE A 117 -22.98 3.69 4.89
N ALA A 118 -23.72 4.08 5.94
CA ALA A 118 -23.74 5.44 6.47
C ALA A 118 -24.01 6.52 5.41
N GLY A 119 -24.91 6.24 4.46
CA GLY A 119 -25.25 7.17 3.37
C GLY A 119 -24.19 7.27 2.26
N ILE A 120 -23.19 6.38 2.23
CA ILE A 120 -22.14 6.35 1.22
C ILE A 120 -22.26 5.06 0.43
N ASP A 121 -22.21 5.17 -0.89
CA ASP A 121 -22.28 4.02 -1.78
C ASP A 121 -20.91 3.36 -1.95
N TYR A 122 -20.90 2.04 -1.75
CA TYR A 122 -19.76 1.17 -1.96
C TYR A 122 -20.06 0.18 -3.08
N GLU A 123 -19.08 -0.03 -3.94
CA GLU A 123 -19.10 -1.09 -4.95
C GLU A 123 -18.67 -2.41 -4.33
N LYS A 124 -19.36 -3.52 -4.64
CA LYS A 124 -18.92 -4.86 -4.24
C LYS A 124 -17.71 -5.26 -5.07
N ILE A 125 -16.58 -5.53 -4.42
CA ILE A 125 -15.34 -5.97 -5.07
C ILE A 125 -15.35 -7.47 -5.28
N CYS A 126 -15.50 -8.23 -4.19
CA CYS A 126 -15.54 -9.69 -4.23
C CYS A 126 -16.07 -10.27 -2.91
N GLU A 127 -16.36 -11.57 -2.92
CA GLU A 127 -16.35 -12.39 -1.71
C GLU A 127 -14.88 -12.72 -1.35
N LEU A 128 -14.57 -12.75 -0.06
CA LEU A 128 -13.22 -13.09 0.41
C LEU A 128 -13.09 -14.59 0.57
N GLU A 129 -12.29 -15.23 -0.27
CA GLU A 129 -12.12 -16.68 -0.24
C GLU A 129 -10.70 -17.10 0.19
N PRO A 130 -10.56 -17.82 1.31
CA PRO A 130 -9.31 -18.44 1.70
C PRO A 130 -8.86 -19.55 0.74
N GLU A 131 -7.55 -19.75 0.64
CA GLU A 131 -6.96 -20.96 0.07
C GLU A 131 -7.44 -22.18 0.88
N ARG A 132 -7.82 -23.25 0.18
CA ARG A 132 -8.31 -24.51 0.78
C ARG A 132 -7.41 -25.69 0.42
N GLU A 133 -7.43 -26.70 1.28
CA GLU A 133 -6.89 -28.02 0.99
C GLU A 133 -7.83 -28.80 0.05
N PRO A 134 -7.38 -29.91 -0.56
CA PRO A 134 -8.22 -30.71 -1.46
C PRO A 134 -9.48 -31.27 -0.82
N ASP A 135 -9.51 -31.43 0.51
CA ASP A 135 -10.68 -31.86 1.28
C ASP A 135 -11.67 -30.71 1.59
N GLY A 136 -11.36 -29.49 1.15
CA GLY A 136 -12.16 -28.28 1.36
C GLY A 136 -11.87 -27.53 2.67
N ALA A 137 -11.02 -28.06 3.55
CA ALA A 137 -10.61 -27.38 4.77
C ALA A 137 -9.80 -26.11 4.44
N ILE A 138 -9.90 -25.07 5.27
CA ILE A 138 -9.10 -23.86 5.10
C ILE A 138 -7.63 -24.19 5.32
N ARG A 139 -6.76 -23.80 4.37
CA ARG A 139 -5.32 -23.97 4.52
C ARG A 139 -4.77 -22.96 5.54
N LEU A 140 -4.19 -23.48 6.61
CA LEU A 140 -3.68 -22.69 7.74
C LEU A 140 -2.15 -22.52 7.70
N PHE A 141 -1.70 -21.35 8.14
CA PHE A 141 -0.28 -20.96 8.15
C PHE A 141 0.14 -20.39 9.51
N LYS A 142 1.40 -20.67 9.89
CA LYS A 142 2.07 -20.14 11.09
C LYS A 142 3.35 -19.36 10.71
N PRO A 143 3.22 -18.16 10.11
CA PRO A 143 4.34 -17.41 9.57
C PRO A 143 5.35 -16.95 10.63
N GLN A 144 4.94 -16.79 11.89
CA GLN A 144 5.79 -16.35 13.00
C GLN A 144 7.03 -17.24 13.19
N SER A 145 6.91 -18.55 12.90
CA SER A 145 8.01 -19.51 12.98
C SER A 145 9.17 -19.22 12.04
N ARG A 146 8.91 -18.46 10.96
CA ARG A 146 9.90 -18.12 9.92
C ARG A 146 10.65 -16.82 10.20
N TYR A 147 10.30 -16.09 11.26
CA TYR A 147 10.95 -14.83 11.60
C TYR A 147 12.19 -15.08 12.46
N ALA A 148 13.36 -14.62 12.01
CA ALA A 148 14.57 -14.59 12.82
C ALA A 148 14.40 -13.56 13.95
N ASN A 149 13.85 -14.01 15.08
CA ASN A 149 13.52 -13.16 16.22
C ASN A 149 14.72 -12.97 17.16
N GLU A 150 15.84 -12.47 16.62
CA GLU A 150 17.10 -12.29 17.36
C GLU A 150 16.93 -11.42 18.61
N GLY A 151 16.02 -10.44 18.56
CA GLY A 151 15.70 -9.55 19.67
C GLY A 151 14.70 -10.11 20.69
N GLY A 152 14.30 -11.39 20.59
CA GLY A 152 13.39 -12.02 21.55
C GLY A 152 12.03 -11.33 21.69
N LEU A 153 11.53 -10.71 20.62
CA LEU A 153 10.28 -9.98 20.66
C LEU A 153 9.11 -10.92 21.00
N GLY A 154 8.22 -10.48 21.88
CA GLY A 154 6.95 -11.15 22.11
C GLY A 154 6.02 -11.02 20.91
N LEU A 155 5.08 -11.96 20.77
CA LEU A 155 3.97 -11.84 19.83
C LEU A 155 3.06 -10.66 20.22
N ASN A 156 2.41 -10.04 19.23
CA ASN A 156 1.29 -9.15 19.49
C ASN A 156 0.00 -9.95 19.74
N GLN A 157 -1.08 -9.26 20.11
CA GLN A 157 -2.36 -9.87 20.50
C GLN A 157 -2.93 -10.85 19.46
N TYR A 158 -2.68 -10.61 18.16
CA TYR A 158 -3.18 -11.43 17.07
C TYR A 158 -2.08 -12.28 16.41
N GLY A 159 -0.84 -12.21 16.92
CA GLY A 159 0.35 -12.74 16.28
C GLY A 159 0.52 -14.26 16.37
N ALA A 160 -0.23 -14.91 17.26
CA ALA A 160 -0.17 -16.37 17.44
C ALA A 160 -0.70 -17.15 16.23
N GLY A 161 -1.60 -16.55 15.45
CA GLY A 161 -2.33 -17.25 14.40
C GLY A 161 -3.24 -18.36 14.96
N PRO A 162 -3.59 -19.39 14.16
CA PRO A 162 -3.18 -19.57 12.75
C PRO A 162 -3.76 -18.48 11.84
N PHE A 163 -3.19 -18.35 10.65
CA PHE A 163 -3.65 -17.42 9.60
C PHE A 163 -4.05 -18.19 8.36
N CYS A 164 -4.95 -17.63 7.56
CA CYS A 164 -5.26 -18.12 6.23
C CYS A 164 -4.49 -17.30 5.16
N ARG A 165 -4.56 -17.73 3.90
CA ARG A 165 -4.19 -16.90 2.75
C ARG A 165 -5.41 -16.66 1.89
N PHE A 166 -5.53 -15.47 1.32
CA PHE A 166 -6.58 -15.13 0.37
C PHE A 166 -6.09 -14.01 -0.53
N LYS A 167 -6.80 -13.77 -1.64
CA LYS A 167 -6.50 -12.68 -2.57
C LYS A 167 -7.79 -12.05 -3.08
N ILE A 168 -7.68 -10.76 -3.41
CA ILE A 168 -8.65 -10.03 -4.20
C ILE A 168 -8.06 -9.76 -5.60
N PRO A 169 -8.84 -9.28 -6.58
CA PRO A 169 -8.32 -8.96 -7.91
C PRO A 169 -7.07 -8.05 -7.84
N ALA A 170 -6.02 -8.40 -8.59
CA ALA A 170 -4.70 -7.78 -8.45
C ALA A 170 -4.61 -6.36 -9.04
N ASN A 171 -5.49 -6.02 -9.99
CA ASN A 171 -5.46 -4.78 -10.76
C ASN A 171 -6.40 -3.70 -10.20
N LEU A 172 -6.38 -3.52 -8.88
CA LEU A 172 -7.16 -2.49 -8.17
C LEU A 172 -6.26 -1.47 -7.46
N PRO A 173 -5.51 -0.62 -8.20
CA PRO A 173 -4.67 0.44 -7.62
C PRO A 173 -5.51 1.64 -7.18
N LEU A 174 -6.57 1.38 -6.41
CA LEU A 174 -7.56 2.36 -6.01
C LEU A 174 -7.28 2.85 -4.58
N ALA A 175 -7.38 4.17 -4.38
CA ALA A 175 -7.35 4.81 -3.08
C ALA A 175 -8.78 5.08 -2.58
N GLY A 176 -9.04 4.87 -1.30
CA GLY A 176 -10.39 4.95 -0.76
C GLY A 176 -10.59 4.23 0.57
N VAL A 177 -11.86 4.04 0.91
CA VAL A 177 -12.32 3.33 2.11
C VAL A 177 -12.92 2.00 1.68
N TYR A 178 -12.62 0.92 2.41
CA TYR A 178 -13.26 -0.38 2.23
C TYR A 178 -14.05 -0.79 3.47
N ALA A 179 -15.06 -1.61 3.24
CA ALA A 179 -15.82 -2.29 4.26
C ALA A 179 -15.72 -3.81 4.08
N ILE A 180 -15.48 -4.53 5.17
CA ILE A 180 -15.66 -5.98 5.24
C ILE A 180 -16.97 -6.24 5.96
N THR A 181 -17.83 -7.01 5.33
CA THR A 181 -19.18 -7.29 5.82
C THR A 181 -19.46 -8.77 5.83
N ARG A 182 -20.38 -9.17 6.69
CA ARG A 182 -20.97 -10.51 6.75
C ARG A 182 -22.47 -10.35 6.63
N ASP A 183 -23.03 -10.77 5.51
CA ASP A 183 -24.40 -10.42 5.13
C ASP A 183 -24.62 -8.90 5.31
N GLU A 184 -25.62 -8.53 6.12
CA GLU A 184 -25.91 -7.14 6.44
C GLU A 184 -25.04 -6.55 7.58
N ALA A 185 -24.23 -7.34 8.27
CA ALA A 185 -23.40 -6.85 9.37
C ALA A 185 -22.08 -6.25 8.87
N LEU A 186 -21.80 -5.00 9.25
CA LEU A 186 -20.50 -4.37 9.05
C LEU A 186 -19.51 -4.87 10.11
N LEU A 187 -18.46 -5.57 9.67
CA LEU A 187 -17.43 -6.10 10.57
C LEU A 187 -16.24 -5.16 10.69
N TYR A 188 -15.80 -4.54 9.59
CA TYR A 188 -14.62 -3.70 9.59
C TYR A 188 -14.72 -2.59 8.55
N ILE A 189 -14.19 -1.42 8.90
CA ILE A 189 -13.91 -0.33 7.97
C ILE A 189 -12.42 0.01 8.06
N GLY A 190 -11.80 0.18 6.90
CA GLY A 190 -10.42 0.63 6.81
C GLY A 190 -10.17 1.45 5.56
N GLU A 191 -8.98 2.03 5.48
CA GLU A 191 -8.53 2.83 4.36
C GLU A 191 -7.31 2.23 3.65
N CYS A 192 -7.11 2.65 2.41
CA CYS A 192 -5.89 2.35 1.68
C CYS A 192 -5.60 3.35 0.56
N GLU A 193 -4.32 3.51 0.25
CA GLU A 193 -3.82 4.17 -0.97
C GLU A 193 -3.89 3.26 -2.20
N ASN A 194 -3.91 1.94 -1.99
CA ASN A 194 -3.95 0.92 -3.03
C ASN A 194 -4.63 -0.35 -2.49
N LEU A 195 -5.84 -0.61 -2.97
CA LEU A 195 -6.70 -1.68 -2.49
C LEU A 195 -6.08 -3.07 -2.69
N SER A 196 -5.64 -3.41 -3.91
CA SER A 196 -5.05 -4.73 -4.18
C SER A 196 -3.78 -4.96 -3.38
N ARG A 197 -2.96 -3.93 -3.15
CA ARG A 197 -1.77 -4.04 -2.32
C ARG A 197 -2.10 -4.25 -0.85
N ARG A 198 -3.08 -3.53 -0.31
CA ARG A 198 -3.51 -3.65 1.11
C ARG A 198 -4.00 -5.05 1.42
N PHE A 199 -4.82 -5.61 0.53
CA PHE A 199 -5.36 -6.96 0.72
C PHE A 199 -4.32 -8.02 0.37
N ASN A 200 -3.73 -8.03 -0.83
CA ASN A 200 -2.92 -9.17 -1.28
C ASN A 200 -1.55 -9.29 -0.60
N TYR A 201 -0.96 -8.17 -0.15
CA TYR A 201 0.35 -8.15 0.52
C TYR A 201 0.29 -7.74 2.00
N GLY A 202 -0.88 -7.34 2.48
CA GLY A 202 -1.13 -7.05 3.89
C GLY A 202 -1.95 -8.15 4.53
N TYR A 203 -3.25 -8.16 4.27
CA TYR A 203 -4.22 -9.01 4.97
C TYR A 203 -4.21 -10.47 4.50
N GLY A 204 -4.17 -10.69 3.19
CA GLY A 204 -4.21 -12.01 2.56
C GLY A 204 -2.90 -12.79 2.63
N LEU A 205 -1.81 -12.15 3.05
CA LEU A 205 -0.51 -12.80 3.21
C LEU A 205 0.26 -12.20 4.39
N ILE A 206 0.14 -12.82 5.56
CA ILE A 206 0.79 -12.34 6.77
C ILE A 206 2.31 -12.52 6.70
N SER A 207 3.02 -11.39 6.69
CA SER A 207 4.47 -11.35 6.89
C SER A 207 4.85 -11.79 8.31
N PRO A 208 5.87 -12.66 8.49
CA PRO A 208 6.33 -13.11 9.81
C PRO A 208 6.59 -11.97 10.80
N ARG A 209 7.14 -10.83 10.34
CA ARG A 209 7.40 -9.66 11.20
C ARG A 209 6.13 -9.08 11.82
N ASN A 210 4.99 -9.17 11.13
CA ASN A 210 3.73 -8.59 11.60
C ASN A 210 3.15 -9.35 12.80
N CYS A 211 3.63 -10.56 13.10
CA CYS A 211 3.17 -11.35 14.25
C CYS A 211 3.76 -10.86 15.58
N PHE A 212 4.84 -10.09 15.55
CA PHE A 212 5.58 -9.66 16.74
C PHE A 212 5.25 -8.22 17.14
N ARG A 213 5.52 -7.85 18.39
CA ARG A 213 5.38 -6.46 18.89
C ARG A 213 6.14 -5.47 17.98
N GLY A 214 5.55 -4.30 17.77
CA GLY A 214 6.03 -3.30 16.80
C GLY A 214 5.84 -3.68 15.32
N GLY A 215 5.19 -4.80 15.03
CA GLY A 215 4.73 -5.17 13.68
C GLY A 215 3.37 -4.54 13.34
N GLN A 216 2.87 -4.77 12.12
CA GLN A 216 1.53 -4.29 11.74
C GLN A 216 0.44 -5.23 12.25
N GLU A 217 0.03 -5.02 13.50
CA GLU A 217 -0.96 -5.82 14.20
C GLU A 217 -2.30 -5.91 13.45
N THR A 218 -2.75 -4.81 12.83
CA THR A 218 -3.98 -4.78 12.02
C THR A 218 -3.99 -5.86 10.95
N ASN A 219 -2.84 -6.19 10.35
CA ASN A 219 -2.81 -7.24 9.33
C ASN A 219 -3.17 -8.60 9.93
N CYS A 220 -2.57 -8.92 11.08
CA CYS A 220 -2.87 -10.15 11.82
C CYS A 220 -4.33 -10.18 12.28
N ARG A 221 -4.85 -9.07 12.81
CA ARG A 221 -6.25 -8.94 13.24
C ARG A 221 -7.23 -9.23 12.11
N ILE A 222 -7.09 -8.57 10.96
CA ILE A 222 -8.02 -8.71 9.84
C ILE A 222 -7.95 -10.11 9.23
N ASN A 223 -6.76 -10.69 9.11
CA ASN A 223 -6.65 -12.07 8.64
C ASN A 223 -7.28 -13.07 9.63
N ALA A 224 -7.06 -12.89 10.94
CA ALA A 224 -7.68 -13.73 11.96
C ALA A 224 -9.21 -13.60 11.95
N LEU A 225 -9.75 -12.40 11.69
CA LEU A 225 -11.20 -12.20 11.49
C LEU A 225 -11.70 -12.99 10.28
N VAL A 226 -11.05 -12.86 9.12
CA VAL A 226 -11.45 -13.59 7.91
C VAL A 226 -11.42 -15.10 8.14
N MET A 227 -10.34 -15.61 8.74
CA MET A 227 -10.18 -17.03 9.05
C MET A 227 -11.30 -17.54 9.96
N LYS A 228 -11.59 -16.83 11.07
CA LYS A 228 -12.62 -17.25 12.04
C LYS A 228 -14.03 -17.23 11.48
N GLU A 229 -14.38 -16.22 10.68
CA GLU A 229 -15.72 -16.14 10.07
C GLU A 229 -15.91 -17.26 9.05
N MET A 230 -14.88 -17.53 8.23
CA MET A 230 -14.91 -18.58 7.20
C MET A 230 -14.89 -19.98 7.79
N GLU A 231 -14.13 -20.22 8.85
CA GLU A 231 -14.13 -21.49 9.60
C GLU A 231 -15.52 -21.78 10.20
N ALA A 232 -16.25 -20.72 10.58
CA ALA A 232 -17.61 -20.83 11.05
C ALA A 232 -18.66 -20.86 9.92
N GLY A 233 -18.24 -21.03 8.66
CA GLY A 233 -19.11 -21.16 7.49
C GLY A 233 -19.82 -19.87 7.08
N ARG A 234 -19.29 -18.69 7.46
CA ARG A 234 -19.90 -17.39 7.17
C ARG A 234 -19.19 -16.68 6.04
N ALA A 235 -19.94 -16.33 5.00
CA ALA A 235 -19.46 -15.58 3.84
C ALA A 235 -19.07 -14.14 4.23
N LEU A 236 -17.98 -13.65 3.64
CA LEU A 236 -17.48 -12.30 3.85
C LEU A 236 -17.37 -11.58 2.53
N HIS A 237 -17.86 -10.34 2.50
CA HIS A 237 -17.85 -9.51 1.31
C HIS A 237 -16.99 -8.27 1.51
N LEU A 238 -16.17 -7.97 0.50
CA LEU A 238 -15.39 -6.75 0.40
C LEU A 238 -16.14 -5.73 -0.46
N TYR A 239 -16.35 -4.56 0.12
CA TYR A 239 -16.94 -3.40 -0.53
C TYR A 239 -15.95 -2.23 -0.54
N PHE A 240 -16.01 -1.37 -1.56
CA PHE A 240 -15.07 -0.26 -1.71
C PHE A 240 -15.75 1.03 -2.17
N HIS A 241 -15.35 2.14 -1.55
CA HIS A 241 -15.70 3.49 -1.93
C HIS A 241 -14.42 4.26 -2.27
N ARG A 242 -14.27 4.64 -3.53
CA ARG A 242 -13.11 5.42 -4.00
C ARG A 242 -13.27 6.88 -3.55
N CYS A 243 -12.28 7.40 -2.86
CA CYS A 243 -12.21 8.81 -2.47
C CYS A 243 -10.76 9.23 -2.17
N ASP A 244 -10.48 10.53 -2.18
CA ASP A 244 -9.15 11.07 -1.88
C ASP A 244 -8.99 11.49 -0.41
N ASN A 245 -10.09 11.78 0.28
CA ASN A 245 -10.14 12.12 1.71
C ASN A 245 -10.31 10.90 2.63
N TYR A 246 -9.93 9.70 2.14
CA TYR A 246 -10.17 8.41 2.79
C TYR A 246 -9.72 8.32 4.25
N LYS A 247 -8.65 9.03 4.65
CA LYS A 247 -8.19 9.06 6.06
C LYS A 247 -9.19 9.73 6.98
N GLN A 248 -9.69 10.90 6.60
CA GLN A 248 -10.68 11.64 7.38
C GLN A 248 -12.00 10.88 7.39
N LEU A 249 -12.38 10.32 6.24
CA LEU A 249 -13.62 9.56 6.11
C LEU A 249 -13.59 8.27 6.96
N GLU A 250 -12.51 7.49 6.93
CA GLU A 250 -12.37 6.28 7.76
C GLU A 250 -12.45 6.62 9.25
N THR A 251 -11.79 7.70 9.67
CA THR A 251 -11.80 8.13 11.08
C THR A 251 -13.23 8.49 11.52
N GLN A 252 -13.97 9.22 10.70
CA GLN A 252 -15.36 9.54 10.95
C GLN A 252 -16.22 8.28 11.02
N LEU A 253 -16.15 7.41 10.01
CA LEU A 253 -16.96 6.19 9.95
C LEU A 253 -16.68 5.25 11.13
N ARG A 254 -15.43 5.11 11.56
CA ARG A 254 -15.09 4.27 12.71
C ARG A 254 -15.61 4.83 14.03
N ARG A 255 -15.63 6.16 14.18
CA ARG A 255 -16.21 6.82 15.35
C ARG A 255 -17.74 6.63 15.38
N ASP A 256 -18.38 6.80 14.23
CA ASP A 256 -19.84 6.86 14.14
C ASP A 256 -20.46 5.45 14.15
N LEU A 257 -19.83 4.47 13.50
CA LEU A 257 -20.36 3.11 13.33
C LEU A 257 -19.82 2.10 14.34
N LYS A 258 -18.68 2.37 14.99
CA LYS A 258 -18.00 1.48 15.94
C LYS A 258 -17.96 0.00 15.48
N PRO A 259 -17.42 -0.28 14.27
CA PRO A 259 -17.30 -1.65 13.77
C PRO A 259 -16.38 -2.49 14.68
N GLN A 260 -16.57 -3.81 14.67
CA GLN A 260 -15.94 -4.77 15.60
C GLN A 260 -14.41 -4.72 15.60
#